data_AF-A0A183PRL9-F1
#
_entry.id   AF-A0A183PRL9-F1
#
_cell.length_a   1.000
_cell.length_b   1.000
_cell.length_c   1.000
_cell.angle_alpha   90.00
_cell.angle_beta   90.00
_cell.angle_gamma   90.00
#
_symmetry.space_group_name_H-M   'P 1'
#
loop_
_entity.id
_entity.type
_entity.pdbx_description
1 polymer ?
#
loop_
_entity_poly.entity_id
_entity_poly.type
_entity_poly.pdbx_seq_one_letter_code
_entity_poly.pdbx_strand_id
1 'polypeptide(L)'
;MKLRLVELDDRFTFNLGKNEAFVSPGNDGLSSDSTFFSKSRRMEPHTHARFSIITPTHFTSLQQPARIILLKEGTDSSQGIPQIISNITACEAVSDAVRSTLGPRGMDKLIIDDKGKATISNDGATILKLLDIVHPAARTLVDIARAQDAEVGDGTTSVTLLATEFLKQAKPFLEEGVHPSVIIRAFHLGEKMALKRLEAIACRIKQENPSEQRALLEKCASTALSSKLVAGHKQFFAKLVVDAVSLLDSYLPLKMIGIKKVSN
;
A
#
# COMPACT_ATOMS: atom_id res chain seq x y z
N MET A 1 -6.17 9.02 -14.64
CA MET A 1 -4.93 9.41 -15.32
C MET A 1 -3.79 9.02 -14.38
N LYS A 2 -2.71 8.39 -14.83
CA LYS A 2 -1.68 7.83 -13.92
C LYS A 2 -0.96 8.96 -13.18
N LEU A 3 -1.07 8.99 -11.85
CA LEU A 3 -0.20 9.79 -10.99
C LEU A 3 1.26 9.49 -11.33
N ARG A 4 2.06 10.53 -11.60
CA ARG A 4 3.52 10.39 -11.75
C ARG A 4 4.16 10.75 -10.41
N LEU A 5 4.66 9.74 -9.73
CA LEU A 5 5.53 9.91 -8.56
C LEU A 5 6.97 9.96 -9.06
N VAL A 6 7.68 11.03 -8.73
CA VAL A 6 9.10 11.19 -9.09
C VAL A 6 9.92 11.48 -7.85
N GLU A 7 11.07 10.83 -7.73
CA GLU A 7 12.03 11.05 -6.66
C GLU A 7 12.90 12.27 -6.95
N LEU A 8 13.06 13.11 -5.92
CA LEU A 8 13.94 14.27 -5.95
C LEU A 8 15.14 14.02 -5.02
N ASP A 9 16.34 14.18 -5.57
CA ASP A 9 17.59 14.25 -4.79
C ASP A 9 17.81 15.67 -4.24
N ASP A 10 18.77 15.87 -3.34
CA ASP A 10 19.15 17.13 -2.67
C ASP A 10 19.46 18.29 -3.64
N ARG A 11 19.62 18.00 -4.94
CA ARG A 11 19.85 18.96 -6.03
C ARG A 11 18.61 19.24 -6.90
N PHE A 12 17.43 18.75 -6.52
CA PHE A 12 16.21 18.76 -7.34
C PHE A 12 16.42 18.15 -8.75
N THR A 13 17.38 17.23 -8.87
CA THR A 13 17.66 16.51 -10.12
C THR A 13 16.78 15.26 -10.19
N PHE A 14 16.09 15.08 -11.32
CA PHE A 14 15.22 13.92 -11.56
C PHE A 14 16.02 12.63 -11.61
N ASN A 15 15.73 11.70 -10.70
CA ASN A 15 16.20 10.32 -10.85
C ASN A 15 15.10 9.50 -11.53
N LEU A 16 15.21 9.34 -12.86
CA LEU A 16 14.34 8.44 -13.61
C LEU A 16 14.77 7.00 -13.29
N GLY A 17 14.23 6.44 -12.20
CA GLY A 17 14.32 5.01 -11.92
C GLY A 17 13.76 4.20 -13.09
N LYS A 18 14.51 3.18 -13.53
CA LYS A 18 14.08 2.24 -14.58
C LYS A 18 12.84 1.45 -14.13
N ASN A 19 11.88 1.31 -15.06
CA ASN A 19 10.72 0.38 -15.08
C ASN A 19 9.58 0.76 -14.11
N GLU A 20 8.28 0.65 -14.42
CA GLU A 20 7.59 -0.26 -15.33
C GLU A 20 6.23 0.36 -15.74
N ALA A 21 5.92 0.32 -17.03
CA ALA A 21 4.60 0.69 -17.52
C ALA A 21 3.59 -0.37 -17.08
N PHE A 22 2.69 -0.02 -16.15
CA PHE A 22 1.50 -0.82 -15.86
C PHE A 22 0.65 -0.91 -17.14
N VAL A 23 0.78 -2.00 -17.90
CA VAL A 23 -0.06 -2.34 -19.05
C VAL A 23 -0.87 -3.57 -18.65
N SER A 24 -2.17 -3.41 -18.49
CA SER A 24 -3.10 -4.52 -18.33
C SER A 24 -3.14 -5.35 -19.62
N PRO A 25 -3.15 -6.70 -19.56
CA PRO A 25 -3.35 -7.49 -20.77
C PRO A 25 -4.82 -7.38 -21.21
N GLY A 26 -5.03 -6.67 -22.31
CA GLY A 26 -6.29 -6.59 -23.03
C GLY A 26 -6.55 -7.87 -23.83
N ASN A 27 -7.81 -8.27 -23.78
CA ASN A 27 -8.43 -9.43 -24.39
C ASN A 27 -8.61 -9.22 -25.90
N ASP A 28 -7.92 -9.99 -26.75
CA ASP A 28 -8.26 -10.13 -28.17
C ASP A 28 -8.32 -11.63 -28.52
N GLY A 29 -9.55 -12.13 -28.63
CA GLY A 29 -9.86 -13.36 -29.34
C GLY A 29 -10.08 -13.05 -30.82
N LEU A 30 -9.61 -13.96 -31.68
CA LEU A 30 -9.86 -14.18 -33.13
C LEU A 30 -8.59 -14.91 -33.63
N SER A 31 -8.59 -15.97 -34.43
CA SER A 31 -9.58 -16.77 -35.12
C SER A 31 -8.84 -18.03 -35.62
N SER A 32 -9.60 -19.07 -35.92
CA SER A 32 -9.17 -20.39 -36.40
C SER A 32 -8.57 -20.40 -37.82
N ASP A 33 -7.95 -21.54 -38.12
CA ASP A 33 -7.79 -22.21 -39.42
C ASP A 33 -6.57 -21.91 -40.30
N SER A 34 -5.72 -22.94 -40.47
CA SER A 34 -5.59 -23.63 -41.77
C SER A 34 -4.64 -24.83 -41.68
N THR A 35 -5.15 -26.05 -41.83
CA THR A 35 -4.37 -27.20 -42.34
C THR A 35 -5.25 -28.16 -43.16
N PHE A 36 -5.15 -27.97 -44.48
CA PHE A 36 -5.03 -28.99 -45.52
C PHE A 36 -5.23 -30.48 -45.13
N PHE A 37 -6.23 -31.15 -45.72
CA PHE A 37 -6.03 -32.42 -46.43
C PHE A 37 -7.18 -32.73 -47.40
N SER A 38 -6.83 -33.45 -48.47
CA SER A 38 -7.60 -33.67 -49.70
C SER A 38 -8.05 -35.14 -49.85
N LYS A 39 -9.25 -35.40 -50.42
CA LYS A 39 -9.55 -36.35 -51.53
C LYS A 39 -11.04 -36.74 -51.66
N SER A 40 -11.64 -36.26 -52.76
CA SER A 40 -12.39 -36.96 -53.84
C SER A 40 -13.34 -38.17 -53.60
N ARG A 41 -14.54 -38.04 -54.22
CA ARG A 41 -15.44 -39.02 -54.93
C ARG A 41 -16.21 -40.04 -54.06
N ARG A 42 -17.52 -40.32 -54.24
CA ARG A 42 -18.41 -40.51 -55.42
C ARG A 42 -19.90 -40.32 -55.03
N MET A 43 -20.74 -40.05 -56.02
CA MET A 43 -22.22 -40.04 -55.96
C MET A 43 -22.86 -41.46 -56.11
N GLU A 44 -24.10 -41.53 -55.59
CA GLU A 44 -25.22 -42.51 -55.56
C GLU A 44 -25.61 -43.24 -56.88
N PRO A 45 -26.62 -44.18 -56.96
CA PRO A 45 -27.81 -44.42 -56.10
C PRO A 45 -28.25 -45.89 -55.88
N HIS A 46 -29.28 -46.12 -55.04
CA HIS A 46 -30.55 -46.78 -55.42
C HIS A 46 -31.47 -47.11 -54.22
N THR A 47 -32.74 -46.85 -54.50
CA THR A 47 -33.96 -46.81 -53.69
C THR A 47 -34.43 -48.17 -53.19
N HIS A 48 -34.77 -48.30 -51.90
CA HIS A 48 -35.82 -49.21 -51.45
C HIS A 48 -36.56 -48.63 -50.24
N ALA A 49 -37.84 -48.33 -50.46
CA ALA A 49 -38.78 -47.87 -49.46
C ALA A 49 -39.07 -48.98 -48.42
N ARG A 50 -38.94 -48.67 -47.13
CA ARG A 50 -39.56 -49.43 -46.03
C ARG A 50 -40.06 -48.51 -44.93
N PHE A 51 -41.40 -48.43 -44.87
CA PHE A 51 -42.30 -48.32 -43.72
C PHE A 51 -41.81 -47.56 -42.47
N SER A 52 -42.48 -46.43 -42.21
CA SER A 52 -42.42 -45.71 -40.95
C SER A 52 -43.03 -46.54 -39.81
N ILE A 53 -42.22 -46.86 -38.80
CA ILE A 53 -42.71 -47.15 -37.46
C ILE A 53 -42.41 -45.91 -36.63
N ILE A 54 -43.44 -45.12 -36.33
CA ILE A 54 -43.37 -44.01 -35.40
C ILE A 54 -43.28 -44.62 -34.00
N THR A 55 -42.07 -44.72 -33.45
CA THR A 55 -41.88 -44.90 -32.01
C THR A 55 -42.01 -43.52 -31.36
N PRO A 56 -42.77 -43.38 -30.25
CA PRO A 56 -42.74 -42.13 -29.50
C PRO A 56 -41.39 -42.07 -28.80
N THR A 57 -40.43 -41.35 -29.41
CA THR A 57 -39.28 -40.84 -28.69
C THR A 57 -39.82 -39.83 -27.68
N HIS A 58 -39.99 -40.28 -26.44
CA HIS A 58 -40.03 -39.36 -25.32
C HIS A 58 -38.75 -38.54 -25.38
N PHE A 59 -38.92 -37.31 -25.84
CA PHE A 59 -37.95 -36.23 -25.81
C PHE A 59 -37.70 -35.94 -24.32
N THR A 60 -36.85 -36.72 -23.67
CA THR A 60 -36.21 -36.31 -22.42
C THR A 60 -35.35 -35.11 -22.78
N SER A 61 -35.92 -33.92 -22.64
CA SER A 61 -35.17 -32.69 -22.54
C SER A 61 -34.05 -32.96 -21.53
N LEU A 62 -32.80 -32.92 -22.00
CA LEU A 62 -31.62 -32.79 -21.16
C LEU A 62 -31.79 -31.48 -20.39
N GLN A 63 -32.51 -31.53 -19.28
CA GLN A 63 -32.52 -30.45 -18.32
C GLN A 63 -31.17 -30.55 -17.61
N GLN A 64 -30.15 -29.94 -18.21
CA GLN A 64 -28.93 -29.64 -17.48
C GLN A 64 -29.39 -28.95 -16.19
N PRO A 65 -28.95 -29.42 -15.00
CA PRO A 65 -29.34 -28.76 -13.77
C PRO A 65 -28.94 -27.30 -13.93
N ALA A 66 -29.90 -26.39 -13.71
CA ALA A 66 -29.67 -24.96 -13.84
C ALA A 66 -28.39 -24.62 -13.07
N ARG A 67 -27.35 -24.15 -13.77
CA ARG A 67 -26.12 -23.73 -13.12
C ARG A 67 -26.50 -22.54 -12.24
N ILE A 68 -26.55 -22.75 -10.94
CA ILE A 68 -26.77 -21.68 -9.97
C ILE A 68 -25.51 -20.82 -10.01
N ILE A 69 -25.60 -19.70 -10.73
CA ILE A 69 -24.54 -18.69 -10.78
C ILE A 69 -24.63 -17.92 -9.46
N LEU A 70 -23.72 -18.23 -8.52
CA LEU A 70 -23.63 -17.60 -7.21
C LEU A 70 -23.14 -16.15 -7.27
N LEU A 71 -22.26 -15.84 -8.23
CA LEU A 71 -21.66 -14.51 -8.40
C LEU A 71 -21.80 -14.06 -9.86
N LYS A 72 -22.06 -12.76 -10.07
CA LYS A 72 -22.14 -12.17 -11.41
C LYS A 72 -20.81 -12.33 -12.15
N GLU A 73 -20.88 -12.51 -13.47
CA GLU A 73 -19.69 -12.49 -14.33
C GLU A 73 -18.89 -11.19 -14.11
N GLY A 74 -17.59 -11.33 -13.85
CA GLY A 74 -16.69 -10.24 -13.47
C GLY A 74 -16.47 -10.08 -11.95
N THR A 75 -17.13 -10.87 -11.10
CA THR A 75 -16.83 -10.88 -9.66
C THR A 75 -15.64 -11.78 -9.38
N ASP A 76 -14.55 -11.20 -8.87
CA ASP A 76 -13.40 -11.99 -8.44
C ASP A 76 -13.75 -12.78 -7.16
N SER A 77 -13.54 -14.10 -7.19
CA SER A 77 -13.85 -15.02 -6.10
C SER A 77 -12.58 -15.59 -5.47
N SER A 78 -11.49 -14.81 -5.51
CA SER A 78 -10.21 -15.13 -4.91
C SER A 78 -10.37 -15.34 -3.39
N GLN A 79 -10.07 -16.55 -2.94
CA GLN A 79 -10.26 -17.00 -1.55
C GLN A 79 -9.02 -17.74 -1.03
N GLY A 80 -8.89 -17.79 0.29
CA GLY A 80 -7.83 -18.54 0.97
C GLY A 80 -6.45 -17.88 0.89
N ILE A 81 -5.41 -18.70 0.89
CA ILE A 81 -3.99 -18.26 0.93
C ILE A 81 -3.62 -17.38 -0.27
N PRO A 82 -4.02 -17.70 -1.53
CA PRO A 82 -3.69 -16.85 -2.68
C PRO A 82 -4.20 -15.41 -2.54
N GLN A 83 -5.37 -15.21 -1.93
CA GLN A 83 -5.89 -13.87 -1.67
C GLN A 83 -5.04 -13.11 -0.65
N ILE A 84 -4.57 -13.79 0.39
CA ILE A 84 -3.69 -13.19 1.40
C ILE A 84 -2.37 -12.78 0.76
N ILE A 85 -1.79 -13.63 -0.10
CA ILE A 85 -0.55 -13.32 -0.83
C ILE A 85 -0.73 -12.12 -1.77
N SER A 86 -1.86 -12.04 -2.48
CA SER A 86 -2.22 -10.87 -3.30
C SER A 86 -2.27 -9.59 -2.46
N ASN A 87 -2.93 -9.65 -1.30
CA ASN A 87 -3.00 -8.53 -0.36
C ASN A 87 -1.61 -8.07 0.10
N ILE A 88 -0.72 -9.00 0.46
CA ILE A 88 0.65 -8.70 0.88
C ILE A 88 1.42 -8.01 -0.25
N THR A 89 1.31 -8.53 -1.48
CA THR A 89 2.00 -7.98 -2.65
C THR A 89 1.54 -6.55 -2.97
N ALA A 90 0.25 -6.26 -2.80
CA ALA A 90 -0.28 -4.90 -2.95
C ALA A 90 0.26 -3.94 -1.88
N CYS A 91 0.39 -4.40 -0.62
CA CYS A 91 0.99 -3.64 0.46
C CYS A 91 2.48 -3.37 0.22
N GLU A 92 3.22 -4.35 -0.31
CA GLU A 92 4.63 -4.23 -0.72
C GLU A 92 4.79 -3.11 -1.76
N ALA A 93 3.98 -3.13 -2.83
CA ALA A 93 4.04 -2.13 -3.90
C ALA A 93 3.82 -0.69 -3.38
N VAL A 94 2.86 -0.50 -2.46
CA VAL A 94 2.62 0.83 -1.87
C VAL A 94 3.74 1.22 -0.91
N SER A 95 4.30 0.27 -0.15
CA SER A 95 5.40 0.55 0.77
C SER A 95 6.68 0.99 0.05
N ASP A 96 6.95 0.44 -1.14
CA ASP A 96 8.13 0.81 -1.92
C ASP A 96 8.05 2.25 -2.44
N ALA A 97 6.85 2.78 -2.66
CA ALA A 97 6.66 4.19 -3.02
C ALA A 97 7.12 5.15 -1.90
N VAL A 98 6.95 4.76 -0.63
CA VAL A 98 7.35 5.59 0.53
C VAL A 98 8.69 5.21 1.14
N ARG A 99 9.27 4.06 0.77
CA ARG A 99 10.52 3.51 1.35
C ARG A 99 11.66 4.52 1.36
N SER A 100 11.84 5.25 0.27
CA SER A 100 12.94 6.21 0.15
C SER A 100 12.80 7.45 1.04
N THR A 101 11.63 7.70 1.62
CA THR A 101 11.38 8.85 2.52
C THR A 101 11.87 8.59 3.95
N LEU A 102 12.28 7.36 4.26
CA LEU A 102 12.71 7.00 5.59
C LEU A 102 14.08 7.62 5.93
N GLY A 103 14.11 8.38 7.03
CA GLY A 103 15.35 8.87 7.65
C GLY A 103 15.71 10.31 7.28
N PRO A 104 16.80 10.85 7.86
CA PRO A 104 17.18 12.26 7.72
C PRO A 104 17.68 12.65 6.33
N ARG A 105 18.02 11.67 5.49
CA ARG A 105 18.35 11.83 4.07
C ARG A 105 17.31 11.15 3.18
N GLY A 106 16.07 11.10 3.66
CA GLY A 106 14.96 10.58 2.87
C GLY A 106 14.73 11.46 1.65
N MET A 107 14.48 10.84 0.50
CA MET A 107 14.21 11.55 -0.75
C MET A 107 12.80 12.10 -0.76
N ASP A 108 12.65 13.34 -1.20
CA ASP A 108 11.34 13.95 -1.37
C ASP A 108 10.63 13.38 -2.60
N LYS A 109 9.30 13.27 -2.49
CA LYS A 109 8.46 12.82 -3.60
C LYS A 109 7.73 13.99 -4.21
N LEU A 110 7.87 14.14 -5.52
CA LEU A 110 7.03 15.01 -6.34
C LEU A 110 5.80 14.21 -6.80
N ILE A 111 4.62 14.65 -6.40
CA ILE A 111 3.33 14.08 -6.77
C ILE A 111 2.55 15.11 -7.56
N ILE A 112 2.05 14.72 -8.73
CA ILE A 112 1.24 15.58 -9.58
C ILE A 112 -0.19 15.01 -9.60
N ASP A 113 -1.13 15.79 -9.08
CA ASP A 113 -2.57 15.47 -9.09
C ASP A 113 -3.15 15.54 -10.52
N ASP A 114 -4.33 14.96 -10.75
CA ASP A 114 -5.04 14.97 -12.03
C ASP A 114 -5.31 16.40 -12.56
N LYS A 115 -5.37 17.38 -11.65
CA LYS A 115 -5.52 18.81 -11.96
C LYS A 115 -4.21 19.52 -12.29
N GLY A 116 -3.09 18.80 -12.37
CA GLY A 116 -1.75 19.35 -12.64
C GLY A 116 -1.10 20.05 -11.44
N LYS A 117 -1.66 19.94 -10.23
CA LYS A 117 -1.06 20.52 -9.02
C LYS A 117 0.11 19.65 -8.57
N ALA A 118 1.32 20.22 -8.62
CA ALA A 118 2.53 19.61 -8.08
C ALA A 118 2.59 19.79 -6.56
N THR A 119 2.84 18.70 -5.84
CA THR A 119 3.08 18.68 -4.39
C THR A 119 4.40 17.94 -4.14
N ILE A 120 5.31 18.59 -3.40
CA ILE A 120 6.57 17.96 -2.95
C ILE A 120 6.40 17.64 -1.46
N SER A 121 6.62 16.38 -1.09
CA SER A 121 6.49 15.95 0.30
C SER A 121 7.50 14.86 0.65
N ASN A 122 8.00 14.91 1.89
CA ASN A 122 8.73 13.82 2.54
C ASN A 122 7.83 12.99 3.46
N ASP A 123 6.72 13.57 3.94
CA ASP A 123 5.84 12.91 4.90
C ASP A 123 5.07 11.76 4.24
N GLY A 124 5.25 10.56 4.77
CA GLY A 124 4.62 9.34 4.29
C GLY A 124 3.09 9.39 4.31
N ALA A 125 2.48 10.00 5.33
CA ALA A 125 1.03 10.09 5.42
C ALA A 125 0.45 10.98 4.30
N THR A 126 1.09 12.13 4.04
CA THR A 126 0.73 13.03 2.94
C THR A 126 0.91 12.35 1.58
N ILE A 127 2.01 11.62 1.38
CA ILE A 127 2.27 10.88 0.13
C ILE A 127 1.18 9.83 -0.11
N LEU A 128 0.93 8.97 0.88
CA LEU A 128 -0.05 7.88 0.78
C LEU A 128 -1.48 8.39 0.55
N LYS A 129 -1.82 9.56 1.09
CA LYS A 129 -3.13 10.19 0.88
C LYS A 129 -3.32 10.73 -0.53
N LEU A 130 -2.25 11.17 -1.18
CA LEU A 130 -2.29 11.71 -2.54
C LEU A 130 -2.17 10.62 -3.62
N LEU A 131 -1.74 9.42 -3.23
CA LEU A 131 -1.70 8.26 -4.12
C LEU A 131 -3.10 7.66 -4.33
N ASP A 132 -3.42 7.35 -5.59
CA ASP A 132 -4.66 6.68 -5.99
C ASP A 132 -4.56 5.17 -5.72
N ILE A 133 -4.78 4.80 -4.45
CA ILE A 133 -4.69 3.42 -3.98
C ILE A 133 -6.06 2.75 -4.08
N VAL A 134 -6.23 1.90 -5.10
CA VAL A 134 -7.47 1.15 -5.34
C VAL A 134 -7.56 -0.12 -4.48
N HIS A 135 -6.42 -0.75 -4.17
CA HIS A 135 -6.40 -2.04 -3.49
C HIS A 135 -6.80 -1.93 -2.00
N PRO A 136 -7.80 -2.69 -1.52
CA PRO A 136 -8.35 -2.52 -0.17
C PRO A 136 -7.33 -2.79 0.94
N ALA A 137 -6.49 -3.82 0.80
CA ALA A 137 -5.43 -4.08 1.78
C ALA A 137 -4.36 -2.98 1.82
N ALA A 138 -4.07 -2.33 0.68
CA ALA A 138 -3.11 -1.24 0.66
C ALA A 138 -3.72 0.05 1.23
N ARG A 139 -5.04 0.23 1.10
CA ARG A 139 -5.76 1.34 1.74
C ARG A 139 -5.65 1.31 3.26
N THR A 140 -5.60 0.13 3.89
CA THR A 140 -5.39 0.05 5.35
C THR A 140 -4.03 0.60 5.79
N LEU A 141 -3.00 0.56 4.93
CA LEU A 141 -1.72 1.23 5.23
C LEU A 141 -1.85 2.75 5.28
N VAL A 142 -2.70 3.34 4.43
CA VAL A 142 -3.02 4.78 4.45
C VAL A 142 -3.67 5.16 5.77
N ASP A 143 -4.60 4.32 6.26
CA ASP A 143 -5.29 4.56 7.53
C ASP A 143 -4.32 4.45 8.72
N ILE A 144 -3.39 3.49 8.71
CA ILE A 144 -2.33 3.36 9.72
C ILE A 144 -1.43 4.60 9.71
N ALA A 145 -0.97 5.04 8.54
CA ALA A 145 -0.13 6.23 8.43
C ALA A 145 -0.85 7.50 8.92
N ARG A 146 -2.14 7.63 8.60
CA ARG A 146 -2.98 8.74 9.05
C ARG A 146 -3.21 8.73 10.56
N ALA A 147 -3.38 7.56 11.17
CA ALA A 147 -3.50 7.44 12.62
C ALA A 147 -2.20 7.87 13.31
N GLN A 148 -1.04 7.44 12.78
CA GLN A 148 0.26 7.84 13.31
C GLN A 148 0.52 9.35 13.17
N ASP A 149 0.13 9.94 12.05
CA ASP A 149 0.23 11.39 11.81
C ASP A 149 -0.65 12.18 12.80
N ALA A 150 -1.85 11.68 13.11
CA ALA A 150 -2.77 12.33 14.04
C ALA A 150 -2.31 12.26 15.52
N GLU A 151 -1.69 11.14 15.92
CA GLU A 151 -1.26 10.92 17.32
C GLU A 151 0.10 11.55 17.64
N VAL A 152 1.10 11.37 16.76
CA VAL A 152 2.49 11.76 17.05
C VAL A 152 3.07 12.68 15.98
N GLY A 153 2.60 12.59 14.73
CA GLY A 153 3.06 13.44 13.61
C GLY A 153 4.45 13.10 13.05
N ASP A 154 5.11 12.08 13.59
CA ASP A 154 6.38 11.54 13.08
C ASP A 154 6.31 10.00 13.03
N GLY A 155 7.20 9.40 12.23
CA GLY A 155 7.26 7.95 12.05
C GLY A 155 6.16 7.38 11.16
N THR A 156 5.45 8.22 10.40
CA THR A 156 4.40 7.82 9.43
C THR A 156 4.95 6.82 8.40
N THR A 157 6.14 7.09 7.88
CA THR A 157 6.86 6.17 6.98
C THR A 157 7.32 4.91 7.73
N SER A 158 7.84 5.04 8.94
CA SER A 158 8.37 3.91 9.73
C SER A 158 7.29 2.88 10.04
N VAL A 159 6.10 3.32 10.51
CA VAL A 159 5.01 2.40 10.82
C VAL A 159 4.50 1.68 9.58
N THR A 160 4.42 2.38 8.45
CA THR A 160 3.98 1.81 7.17
C THR A 160 4.95 0.74 6.70
N LEU A 161 6.25 1.03 6.71
CA LEU A 161 7.28 0.09 6.28
C LEU A 161 7.37 -1.12 7.22
N LEU A 162 7.27 -0.90 8.53
CA LEU A 162 7.35 -1.98 9.51
C LEU A 162 6.15 -2.93 9.39
N ALA A 163 4.94 -2.41 9.21
CA ALA A 163 3.74 -3.21 8.99
C ALA A 163 3.86 -4.07 7.72
N THR A 164 4.33 -3.49 6.62
CA THR A 164 4.55 -4.23 5.38
C THR A 164 5.68 -5.26 5.51
N GLU A 165 6.76 -4.95 6.22
CA GLU A 165 7.85 -5.91 6.41
C GLU A 165 7.38 -7.10 7.27
N PHE A 166 6.54 -6.91 8.29
CA PHE A 166 5.93 -8.04 9.00
C PHE A 166 5.11 -8.96 8.10
N LEU A 167 4.32 -8.38 7.19
CA LEU A 167 3.55 -9.13 6.21
C LEU A 167 4.45 -9.90 5.22
N LYS A 168 5.52 -9.25 4.75
CA LYS A 168 6.53 -9.86 3.89
C LYS A 168 7.24 -11.03 4.56
N GLN A 169 7.62 -10.90 5.83
CA GLN A 169 8.22 -11.98 6.60
C GLN A 169 7.23 -13.11 6.91
N ALA A 170 5.92 -12.82 6.96
CA ALA A 170 4.87 -13.84 7.13
C ALA A 170 4.59 -14.66 5.86
N LYS A 171 4.81 -14.07 4.68
CA LYS A 171 4.56 -14.68 3.36
C LYS A 171 5.14 -16.11 3.19
N PRO A 172 6.43 -16.40 3.47
CA PRO A 172 6.97 -17.75 3.29
C PRO A 172 6.26 -18.79 4.17
N PHE A 173 5.90 -18.44 5.41
CA PHE A 173 5.17 -19.36 6.29
C PHE A 173 3.76 -19.66 5.80
N LEU A 174 3.10 -18.69 5.17
CA LEU A 174 1.79 -18.89 4.54
C LEU A 174 1.90 -19.84 3.33
N GLU A 175 2.96 -19.71 2.54
CA GLU A 175 3.24 -20.59 1.40
C GLU A 175 3.58 -22.02 1.84
N GLU A 176 4.25 -22.19 2.99
CA GLU A 176 4.49 -23.48 3.64
C GLU A 176 3.24 -24.11 4.28
N GLY A 177 2.09 -23.41 4.27
CA GLY A 177 0.82 -23.90 4.76
C GLY A 177 0.58 -23.68 6.26
N VAL A 178 1.36 -22.81 6.91
CA VAL A 178 1.10 -22.41 8.30
C VAL A 178 -0.22 -21.63 8.37
N HIS A 179 -1.13 -22.07 9.25
CA HIS A 179 -2.42 -21.43 9.40
C HIS A 179 -2.28 -19.95 9.85
N PRO A 180 -2.93 -18.96 9.21
CA PRO A 180 -2.76 -17.54 9.51
C PRO A 180 -2.95 -17.18 11.00
N SER A 181 -3.90 -17.82 11.69
CA SER A 181 -4.11 -17.60 13.12
C SER A 181 -2.92 -17.96 14.01
N VAL A 182 -2.07 -18.90 13.59
CA VAL A 182 -0.83 -19.24 14.32
C VAL A 182 0.17 -18.08 14.20
N ILE A 183 0.33 -17.54 12.99
CA ILE A 183 1.21 -16.40 12.70
C ILE A 183 0.75 -15.16 13.50
N ILE A 184 -0.55 -14.86 13.49
CA ILE A 184 -1.12 -13.75 14.26
C ILE A 184 -0.82 -13.89 15.75
N ARG A 185 -1.00 -15.09 16.33
CA ARG A 185 -0.66 -15.34 17.75
C ARG A 185 0.82 -15.16 18.03
N ALA A 186 1.69 -15.60 17.12
CA ALA A 186 3.13 -15.43 17.26
C ALA A 186 3.54 -13.95 17.23
N PHE A 187 2.96 -13.15 16.31
CA PHE A 187 3.21 -11.70 16.28
C PHE A 187 2.74 -11.00 17.56
N HIS A 188 1.55 -11.31 18.08
CA HIS A 188 1.10 -10.74 19.36
C HIS A 188 1.98 -11.13 20.55
N LEU A 189 2.55 -12.35 20.54
CA LEU A 189 3.50 -12.75 21.57
C LEU A 189 4.81 -11.94 21.45
N GLY A 190 5.33 -11.81 20.23
CA GLY A 190 6.52 -11.02 19.93
C GLY A 190 6.36 -9.55 20.31
N GLU A 191 5.22 -8.94 19.95
CA GLU A 191 4.82 -7.58 20.32
C GLU A 191 4.90 -7.36 21.83
N LYS A 192 4.28 -8.25 22.62
CA LYS A 192 4.30 -8.17 24.09
C LYS A 192 5.72 -8.25 24.66
N MET A 193 6.56 -9.11 24.08
CA MET A 193 7.96 -9.24 24.52
C MET A 193 8.78 -8.00 24.14
N ALA A 194 8.58 -7.47 22.94
CA ALA A 194 9.24 -6.26 22.47
C ALA A 194 8.88 -5.04 23.31
N LEU A 195 7.60 -4.84 23.63
CA LEU A 195 7.13 -3.74 24.49
C LEU A 195 7.71 -3.84 25.90
N LYS A 196 7.68 -5.03 26.52
CA LYS A 196 8.32 -5.25 27.83
C LYS A 196 9.81 -4.91 27.80
N ARG A 197 10.51 -5.30 26.73
CA ARG A 197 11.93 -4.99 26.58
C ARG A 197 12.16 -3.50 26.39
N LEU A 198 11.31 -2.83 25.61
CA LEU A 198 11.36 -1.39 25.37
C LEU A 198 11.20 -0.61 26.68
N GLU A 199 10.24 -1.00 27.53
CA GLU A 199 10.05 -0.43 28.86
C GLU A 199 11.28 -0.62 29.76
N ALA A 200 11.91 -1.80 29.71
CA ALA A 200 13.08 -2.11 30.53
C ALA A 200 14.34 -1.32 30.13
N ILE A 201 14.46 -0.93 28.85
CA ILE A 201 15.58 -0.12 28.34
C ILE A 201 15.25 1.38 28.27
N ALA A 202 14.02 1.78 28.59
CA ALA A 202 13.58 3.16 28.50
C ALA A 202 14.31 4.03 29.53
N CYS A 203 15.10 4.98 29.05
CA CYS A 203 15.76 5.97 29.89
C CYS A 203 14.76 7.06 30.31
N ARG A 204 14.29 7.02 31.56
CA ARG A 204 13.45 8.10 32.11
C ARG A 204 14.32 9.31 32.43
N ILE A 205 14.05 10.41 31.73
CA ILE A 205 14.73 11.69 31.95
C ILE A 205 14.05 12.38 33.13
N LYS A 206 14.82 12.68 34.19
CA LYS A 206 14.34 13.43 35.34
C LYS A 206 14.38 14.94 35.05
N GLN A 207 13.33 15.65 35.44
CA GLN A 207 13.20 17.11 35.26
C GLN A 207 13.85 17.87 36.44
N GLU A 208 15.11 17.58 36.73
CA GLU A 208 15.79 18.19 37.89
C GLU A 208 16.43 19.55 37.54
N ASN A 209 16.90 19.72 36.30
CA ASN A 209 17.58 20.93 35.85
C ASN A 209 16.89 21.56 34.62
N PRO A 210 16.29 22.76 34.74
CA PRO A 210 15.55 23.41 33.65
C PRO A 210 16.40 23.66 32.39
N SER A 211 17.70 23.94 32.56
CA SER A 211 18.62 24.20 31.45
C SER A 211 18.90 22.94 30.63
N GLU A 212 19.11 21.80 31.30
CA GLU A 212 19.32 20.51 30.64
C GLU A 212 18.05 20.00 29.97
N GLN A 213 16.90 20.17 30.62
CA GLN A 213 15.60 19.83 30.05
C GLN A 213 15.35 20.58 28.76
N ARG A 214 15.64 21.89 28.74
CA ARG A 214 15.52 22.68 27.52
C ARG A 214 16.45 22.18 26.42
N ALA A 215 17.72 21.90 26.74
CA ALA A 215 18.67 21.38 25.77
C ALA A 215 18.25 20.02 25.18
N LEU A 216 17.60 19.18 25.99
CA LEU A 216 17.03 17.90 25.54
C LEU A 216 15.82 18.11 24.61
N LEU A 217 14.91 19.02 24.95
CA LEU A 217 13.78 19.36 24.08
C LEU A 217 14.25 19.93 22.73
N GLU A 218 15.29 20.77 22.72
CA GLU A 218 15.88 21.28 21.48
C GLU A 218 16.48 20.15 20.63
N LYS A 219 17.09 19.14 21.26
CA LYS A 219 17.55 17.93 20.55
C LYS A 219 16.37 17.13 19.97
N CYS A 220 15.30 16.91 20.73
CA CYS A 220 14.11 16.20 20.26
C CYS A 220 13.40 16.92 19.10
N ALA A 221 13.30 18.25 19.16
CA ALA A 221 12.77 19.04 18.06
C ALA A 221 13.68 18.94 16.82
N SER A 222 15.01 18.99 17.01
CA SER A 222 15.98 18.84 15.93
C SER A 222 15.89 17.48 15.23
N THR A 223 15.62 16.39 15.96
CA THR A 223 15.42 15.06 15.35
C THR A 223 14.19 15.04 14.44
N ALA A 224 13.06 15.60 14.87
CA ALA A 224 11.82 15.64 14.08
C ALA A 224 11.92 16.54 12.83
N LEU A 225 12.85 17.50 12.82
CA LEU A 225 13.09 18.42 11.71
C LEU A 225 14.17 17.92 10.73
N SER A 226 14.93 16.89 11.10
CA SER A 226 16.13 16.49 10.36
C SER A 226 15.86 15.83 9.00
N SER A 227 14.66 15.29 8.77
CA SER A 227 14.24 14.66 7.49
C SER A 227 13.41 15.56 6.59
N LYS A 228 13.27 16.86 6.92
CA LYS A 228 12.41 17.80 6.20
C LYS A 228 13.24 18.88 5.51
N LEU A 229 12.63 19.62 4.57
CA LEU A 229 13.26 20.76 3.87
C LEU A 229 13.89 21.81 4.80
N VAL A 230 13.43 21.89 6.05
CA VAL A 230 13.95 22.81 7.08
C VAL A 230 15.21 22.29 7.80
N ALA A 231 15.73 21.13 7.42
CA ALA A 231 16.89 20.50 8.06
C ALA A 231 18.13 21.42 8.10
N GLY A 232 18.34 22.25 7.07
CA GLY A 232 19.45 23.21 7.01
C GLY A 232 19.39 24.31 8.07
N HIS A 233 18.19 24.60 8.60
CA HIS A 233 17.96 25.62 9.64
C HIS A 233 17.38 25.00 10.92
N LYS A 234 17.57 23.69 11.14
CA LYS A 234 16.94 22.97 12.24
C LYS A 234 17.29 23.51 13.63
N GLN A 235 18.50 24.02 13.86
CA GLN A 235 18.86 24.63 15.15
C GLN A 235 18.04 25.89 15.45
N PHE A 236 17.73 26.69 14.43
CA PHE A 236 16.90 27.88 14.58
C PHE A 236 15.45 27.49 14.87
N PHE A 237 14.88 26.61 14.04
CA PHE A 237 13.50 26.15 14.22
C PHE A 237 13.30 25.35 15.51
N ALA A 238 14.27 24.53 15.93
CA ALA A 238 14.20 23.78 17.17
C ALA A 238 14.08 24.70 18.39
N LYS A 239 14.88 25.78 18.45
CA LYS A 239 14.77 26.78 19.52
C LYS A 239 13.40 27.44 19.54
N LEU A 240 12.93 27.89 18.37
CA LEU A 240 11.63 28.55 18.23
C LEU A 240 10.47 27.63 18.64
N VAL A 241 10.51 26.36 18.26
CA VAL A 241 9.51 25.35 18.66
C VAL A 241 9.53 25.15 20.17
N VAL A 242 10.71 24.99 20.77
CA VAL A 242 10.84 24.82 22.23
C VAL A 242 10.37 26.06 22.98
N ASP A 243 10.66 27.26 22.49
CA ASP A 243 10.15 28.51 23.07
C ASP A 243 8.62 28.57 23.01
N ALA A 244 8.03 28.30 21.83
CA ALA A 244 6.59 28.32 21.66
C ALA A 244 5.88 27.29 22.56
N VAL A 245 6.44 26.08 22.66
CA VAL A 245 5.93 24.99 23.51
C VAL A 245 6.09 25.30 25.00
N SER A 246 7.18 25.97 25.41
CA SER A 246 7.42 26.34 26.81
C SER A 246 6.49 27.44 27.32
N LEU A 247 5.88 28.21 26.42
CA LEU A 247 4.90 29.25 26.76
C LEU A 247 3.47 28.71 26.90
N LEU A 248 3.23 27.46 26.51
CA LEU A 248 1.93 26.81 26.63
C LEU A 248 1.72 26.18 28.01
N ASP A 249 0.46 26.05 28.41
CA ASP A 249 0.06 25.32 29.60
C ASP A 249 0.29 23.80 29.45
N SER A 250 0.16 23.08 30.57
CA SER A 250 0.43 21.63 30.71
C SER A 250 -0.29 20.72 29.70
N TYR A 251 -1.38 21.18 29.08
CA TYR A 251 -2.15 20.44 28.08
C TYR A 251 -1.65 20.62 26.64
N LEU A 252 -0.68 21.50 26.40
CA LEU A 252 0.00 21.69 25.10
C LEU A 252 -0.94 21.72 23.88
N PRO A 253 -2.01 22.55 23.88
CA PRO A 253 -2.96 22.56 22.78
C PRO A 253 -2.33 23.08 21.49
N LEU A 254 -2.08 22.18 20.54
CA LEU A 254 -1.47 22.50 19.23
C LEU A 254 -2.19 23.64 18.48
N LYS A 255 -3.52 23.77 18.69
CA LYS A 255 -4.34 24.81 18.07
C LYS A 255 -4.00 26.24 18.52
N MET A 256 -3.25 26.40 19.61
CA MET A 256 -2.81 27.72 20.10
C MET A 256 -1.53 28.21 19.42
N ILE A 257 -0.77 27.33 18.76
CA ILE A 257 0.42 27.73 17.98
C ILE A 257 0.01 27.93 16.51
N GLY A 258 -0.10 29.19 16.09
CA GLY A 258 -0.38 29.56 14.71
C GLY A 258 0.89 29.68 13.88
N ILE A 259 0.94 29.03 12.71
CA ILE A 259 2.02 29.20 11.73
C ILE A 259 1.52 30.13 10.62
N LYS A 260 2.06 31.35 10.57
CA LYS A 260 1.75 32.32 9.51
C LYS A 260 2.86 32.32 8.45
N LYS A 261 2.57 31.75 7.28
CA LYS A 261 3.44 31.91 6.11
C LYS A 261 3.23 33.30 5.52
N VAL A 262 4.27 34.13 5.54
CA VAL A 262 4.29 35.41 4.83
C VAL A 262 5.11 35.20 3.56
N SER A 263 4.44 35.24 2.41
CA SER A 263 5.11 35.28 1.11
C SER A 263 5.38 36.74 0.77
N ASN A 264 6.66 37.11 0.62
CA ASN A 264 7.06 38.39 0.04
C ASN A 264 6.98 38.33 -1.49
#